data_AF-A0A2H5ZGL6-F1
#
_entry.id   AF-A0A2H5ZGL6-F1
#
_cell.length_a   1.000
_cell.length_b   1.000
_cell.length_c   1.000
_cell.angle_alpha   90.00
_cell.angle_beta   90.00
_cell.angle_gamma   90.00
#
_symmetry.space_group_name_H-M   'P 1'
#
loop_
_entity.id
_entity.type
_entity.pdbx_description
1 polymer ?
#
loop_
_entity_poly.entity_id
_entity_poly.type
_entity_poly.pdbx_seq_one_letter_code
_entity_poly.pdbx_strand_id
1 'polypeptide(L)' 'MAQDSFDRLEASLLLCPQCRVAMPVRKRLLLILPQGNKFEYVCTRCGATCGDTLEPDQPPERRRYM' A
#
# COMPACT_ATOMS: atom_id res chain seq x y z
N MET A 1 -21.99 11.18 -13.28
CA MET A 1 -20.68 11.19 -12.60
C MET A 1 -20.51 9.81 -11.98
N ALA A 2 -19.89 8.87 -12.67
CA ALA A 2 -19.61 7.55 -12.10
C ALA A 2 -18.40 7.72 -11.17
N GLN A 3 -18.61 7.60 -9.87
CA GLN A 3 -17.51 7.55 -8.91
C GLN A 3 -16.79 6.21 -9.13
N ASP A 4 -15.55 6.25 -9.62
CA ASP A 4 -14.65 5.09 -9.63
C ASP A 4 -14.26 4.77 -8.18
N SER A 5 -15.16 4.15 -7.44
CA SER A 5 -15.03 3.84 -6.00
C SER A 5 -13.95 2.79 -5.69
N PHE A 6 -13.19 2.34 -6.70
CA PHE A 6 -12.23 1.24 -6.60
C PHE A 6 -10.85 1.56 -7.21
N ASP A 7 -10.51 2.85 -7.41
CA ASP A 7 -9.25 3.25 -8.06
C ASP A 7 -7.99 2.82 -7.30
N ARG A 8 -8.06 2.64 -5.97
CA ARG A 8 -6.93 2.21 -5.14
C ARG A 8 -7.37 1.18 -4.10
N LEU A 9 -6.85 -0.04 -4.22
CA LEU A 9 -7.01 -1.10 -3.24
C LEU A 9 -5.76 -1.17 -2.37
N GLU A 10 -5.95 -1.31 -1.06
CA GLU A 10 -4.86 -1.47 -0.11
C GLU A 10 -4.85 -2.88 0.50
N ALA A 11 -3.67 -3.34 0.91
CA ALA A 11 -3.53 -4.63 1.57
C ALA A 11 -4.01 -4.53 3.03
N SER A 12 -5.12 -5.19 3.37
CA SER A 12 -5.62 -5.27 4.75
C SER A 12 -4.89 -6.31 5.60
N LEU A 13 -4.42 -7.40 4.99
CA LEU A 13 -3.76 -8.52 5.65
C LEU A 13 -2.47 -8.87 4.90
N LEU A 14 -1.37 -9.03 5.64
CA LEU A 14 -0.10 -9.52 5.09
C LEU A 14 0.53 -10.54 6.04
N LEU A 15 1.34 -11.45 5.49
CA LEU A 15 2.13 -12.37 6.30
C LEU A 15 3.18 -11.58 7.09
N CYS A 16 3.07 -11.64 8.42
CA CYS A 16 4.07 -11.03 9.28
C CYS A 16 5.26 -11.98 9.48
N PRO A 17 6.53 -11.55 9.26
CA PRO A 17 7.70 -12.40 9.44
C PRO A 17 7.94 -12.80 10.91
N GLN A 18 7.52 -11.95 11.87
CA GLN A 18 7.66 -12.21 13.30
C GLN A 18 6.51 -13.05 13.87
N CYS A 19 5.26 -12.71 13.55
CA CYS A 19 4.10 -13.48 14.01
C CYS A 19 3.88 -14.78 13.21
N ARG A 20 4.50 -14.93 12.04
CA ARG A 20 4.42 -16.08 11.12
C ARG A 20 2.98 -16.45 10.72
N VAL A 21 2.11 -15.45 10.64
CA VAL A 21 0.70 -15.59 10.28
C VAL A 21 0.22 -14.33 9.55
N ALA A 22 -0.86 -14.46 8.77
CA ALA A 22 -1.54 -13.32 8.17
C ALA A 22 -2.08 -12.41 9.28
N MET A 23 -1.58 -11.18 9.32
CA MET A 23 -1.90 -10.20 10.35
C MET A 23 -2.46 -8.93 9.70
N PRO A 24 -3.38 -8.23 10.40
CA PRO A 24 -3.80 -6.90 9.99
C PRO A 24 -2.61 -5.95 10.02
N VAL A 25 -2.45 -5.23 8.91
CA VAL A 25 -1.37 -4.25 8.72
C VAL A 25 -1.94 -2.84 8.66
N ARG A 26 -1.11 -1.87 9.03
CA ARG A 26 -1.37 -0.44 8.84
C ARG A 26 -0.33 0.13 7.89
N LYS A 27 -0.76 1.01 7.00
CA LYS A 27 0.11 1.75 6.10
C LYS A 27 0.71 2.94 6.84
N ARG A 28 2.04 3.09 6.80
CA ARG A 28 2.79 4.20 7.38
C ARG A 28 3.64 4.85 6.29
N LEU A 29 3.61 6.18 6.21
CA LEU A 29 4.47 6.93 5.30
C LEU A 29 5.93 6.75 5.73
N LEU A 30 6.75 6.23 4.82
CA LEU A 30 8.17 6.02 5.05
C LEU A 30 8.99 7.17 4.48
N LEU A 31 8.69 7.59 3.25
CA LEU A 31 9.46 8.62 2.55
C LEU A 31 8.63 9.34 1.49
N ILE A 32 8.83 10.65 1.37
CA ILE A 32 8.30 11.47 0.28
C ILE A 32 9.37 11.55 -0.81
N LEU A 33 9.03 11.15 -2.04
CA LEU A 33 9.92 11.18 -3.20
C LEU A 33 9.34 12.12 -4.27
N PRO A 34 10.18 12.65 -5.19
CA PRO A 34 9.71 13.50 -6.28
C PRO A 34 8.65 12.84 -7.18
N GLN A 35 8.70 11.52 -7.34
CA GLN A 35 7.76 10.73 -8.14
C GLN A 35 6.52 10.23 -7.38
N GLY A 36 6.47 10.42 -6.06
CA GLY A 36 5.37 9.94 -5.22
C GLY A 36 5.80 9.54 -3.81
N ASN A 37 4.91 8.90 -3.08
CA ASN A 37 5.07 8.60 -1.66
C ASN A 37 5.36 7.11 -1.44
N LYS A 38 6.45 6.81 -0.74
CA LYS A 38 6.78 5.46 -0.30
C LYS A 38 6.17 5.20 1.07
N PHE A 39 5.41 4.12 1.17
CA PHE A 39 4.80 3.65 2.39
C PHE A 39 5.33 2.27 2.76
N GLU A 40 5.30 1.97 4.05
CA GLU A 40 5.51 0.63 4.58
C GLU A 40 4.23 0.12 5.24
N TYR A 41 4.03 -1.20 5.18
CA TYR A 41 2.99 -1.90 5.90
C TYR A 41 3.58 -2.48 7.18
N VAL A 42 3.06 -2.05 8.32
CA VAL A 42 3.50 -2.52 9.63
C VAL A 42 2.43 -3.39 10.27
N CYS A 43 2.85 -4.50 10.85
CA CYS A 43 1.98 -5.37 11.64
C CYS A 43 1.42 -4.60 12.83
N THR A 44 0.10 -4.58 12.99
CA THR A 44 -0.56 -3.89 14.11
C THR A 44 -0.27 -4.51 15.48
N ARG A 45 0.16 -5.78 15.51
CA ARG A 45 0.46 -6.50 16.75
C ARG A 45 1.90 -6.32 17.22
N CYS A 46 2.87 -6.58 16.34
CA CYS A 46 4.29 -6.60 16.71
C CYS A 46 5.11 -5.42 16.14
N GLY A 47 4.53 -4.60 15.26
CA GLY A 47 5.21 -3.47 14.64
C GLY A 47 6.23 -3.82 13.56
N ALA A 48 6.44 -5.11 13.26
CA ALA A 48 7.35 -5.53 12.20
C ALA A 48 6.86 -5.07 10.82
N THR A 49 7.80 -4.65 9.97
CA THR A 49 7.52 -4.33 8.56
C THR A 49 7.18 -5.61 7.81
N CYS A 50 5.98 -5.66 7.26
CA CYS A 50 5.47 -6.77 6.46
C CYS A 50 5.67 -6.56 4.95
N GLY A 51 5.91 -5.32 4.52
CA GLY A 51 6.18 -4.98 3.13
C GLY A 51 6.17 -3.47 2.89
N ASP A 52 6.39 -3.05 1.65
CA ASP A 52 6.36 -1.65 1.23
C ASP A 52 5.58 -1.46 -0.09
N THR A 53 5.08 -0.25 -0.29
CA THR A 53 4.41 0.16 -1.53
C THR A 53 4.81 1.58 -1.89
N LEU A 54 4.84 1.89 -3.19
CA LEU A 54 5.09 3.22 -3.70
C LEU A 54 3.84 3.72 -4.42
N GLU A 55 3.30 4.83 -3.93
CA GLU A 55 2.11 5.46 -4.49
C GLU A 55 2.53 6.68 -5.31
N PRO A 56 2.38 6.66 -6.64
CA PRO A 56 2.68 7.81 -7.48
C PRO A 56 1.64 8.92 -7.27
N ASP A 57 2.09 10.18 -7.36
CA ASP A 57 1.19 11.34 -7.20
C ASP A 57 0.21 11.49 -8.37
N GLN A 58 0.59 11.03 -9.55
CA GLN A 58 -0.25 11.02 -10.74
C GLN A 58 -0.89 9.64 -10.88
N PRO A 59 -2.24 9.55 -11.07
CA PRO A 59 -2.87 8.28 -11.39
C PRO A 59 -2.27 7.71 -12.68
N PRO A 60 -2.11 6.37 -12.79
CA PRO A 60 -1.54 5.78 -13.99
C PRO A 60 -2.36 6.21 -15.21
N GLU A 61 -1.71 6.76 -16.23
CA GLU A 61 -2.34 7.03 -17.52
C GLU A 61 -3.03 5.73 -17.95
N ARG A 62 -4.36 5.76 -18.05
CA ARG A 62 -5.15 4.63 -18.54
C ARG A 62 -4.65 4.32 -19.93
N ARG A 63 -3.73 3.36 -20.05
CA ARG A 63 -3.37 2.76 -21.33
C ARG A 63 -4.67 2.21 -21.87
N ARG A 64 -5.23 2.93 -22.85
CA ARG A 64 -6.31 2.42 -23.69
C ARG A 64 -5.73 1.19 -24.36
N TYR A 65 -5.98 0.02 -23.77
CA TYR A 65 -5.84 -1.23 -24.49
C TYR A 65 -6.77 -1.09 -25.71
N MET A 66 -6.15 -0.97 -26.88
CA MET A 66 -6.83 -1.01 -28.17
C MET A 66 -7.46 -2.40 -28.37
#